data_AF-A0A1Y1LGW6-F1
#
_entry.id   AF-A0A1Y1LGW6-F1
#
_cell.length_a   1.000
_cell.length_b   1.000
_cell.length_c   1.000
_cell.angle_alpha   90.00
_cell.angle_beta   90.00
_cell.angle_gamma   90.00
#
_symmetry.space_group_name_H-M   'P 1'
#
loop_
_entity.id
_entity.type
_entity.pdbx_description
1 polymer ?
#
loop_
_entity_poly.entity_id
_entity_poly.type
_entity_poly.pdbx_seq_one_letter_code
_entity_poly.pdbx_strand_id
1 'polypeptide(L)'
;RTSLNQTKRCNVNTESTKTYYRIAIYIPFLDSFISNLKERFLKHKQILTGFQSLFPKDPTILSEETLTEFQSLVSFYKDDLTGTIDELVAELRLSYRLPNEDRPRDALSALQHVTDTFTNIITCYIS
;
A
#
# COMPACT_ATOMS: atom_id res chain seq x y z
N ARG A 1 -29.25 13.13 -37.01
CA ARG A 1 -30.06 13.31 -35.78
C ARG A 1 -29.10 13.64 -34.63
N THR A 2 -28.87 14.91 -34.34
CA THR A 2 -28.11 15.34 -33.17
C THR A 2 -29.07 15.40 -31.97
N SER A 3 -28.73 14.72 -30.88
CA SER A 3 -29.57 14.56 -29.70
C SER A 3 -29.74 15.90 -28.95
N LEU A 4 -30.95 16.45 -28.97
CA LEU A 4 -31.29 17.75 -28.36
C LEU A 4 -31.38 17.74 -26.81
N ASN A 5 -31.16 16.60 -26.15
CA ASN A 5 -31.56 16.41 -24.74
C ASN A 5 -30.43 16.07 -23.77
N GLN A 6 -29.17 16.45 -24.03
CA GLN A 6 -28.10 16.33 -23.02
C GLN A 6 -28.12 17.52 -22.04
N THR A 7 -29.00 17.48 -21.05
CA THR A 7 -29.14 18.53 -20.01
C THR A 7 -28.12 18.45 -18.89
N LYS A 8 -27.37 17.34 -18.76
CA LYS A 8 -26.36 17.14 -17.70
C LYS A 8 -24.93 17.51 -18.10
N ARG A 9 -24.69 17.95 -19.35
CA ARG A 9 -23.36 18.38 -19.79
C ARG A 9 -23.12 19.85 -19.48
N CYS A 10 -21.89 20.18 -19.14
CA CYS A 10 -21.43 21.56 -19.03
C CYS A 10 -21.38 22.15 -20.46
N ASN A 11 -22.44 22.86 -20.86
CA ASN A 11 -22.51 23.57 -22.14
C ASN A 11 -21.79 24.92 -22.03
N VAL A 12 -20.48 24.87 -21.80
CA VAL A 12 -19.64 26.07 -21.73
C VAL A 12 -19.62 26.71 -23.12
N ASN A 13 -20.05 27.97 -23.21
CA ASN A 13 -19.95 28.72 -24.46
C ASN A 13 -18.47 29.05 -24.71
N THR A 14 -17.91 28.54 -25.80
CA THR A 14 -16.51 28.73 -26.15
C THR A 14 -16.35 28.99 -27.64
N GLU A 15 -15.44 29.89 -27.98
CA GLU A 15 -15.19 30.34 -29.35
C GLU A 15 -14.52 29.27 -30.25
N SER A 16 -13.95 28.21 -29.66
CA SER A 16 -13.32 27.12 -30.42
C SER A 16 -13.55 25.75 -29.79
N THR A 17 -13.64 24.71 -30.64
CA THR A 17 -13.77 23.30 -30.22
C THR A 17 -12.63 22.85 -29.31
N LYS A 18 -11.41 23.37 -29.54
CA LYS A 18 -10.24 23.06 -28.71
C LYS A 18 -10.41 23.60 -27.28
N THR A 19 -10.94 24.81 -27.15
CA THR A 19 -11.25 25.42 -25.85
C THR A 19 -12.36 24.65 -25.14
N TYR A 20 -13.42 24.28 -25.86
CA TYR A 20 -14.50 23.44 -25.31
C TYR A 20 -13.95 22.13 -24.76
N TYR A 21 -13.16 21.39 -25.55
CA TYR A 21 -12.58 20.10 -25.14
C TYR A 21 -11.73 20.24 -23.88
N ARG A 22 -10.89 21.28 -23.79
CA ARG A 22 -10.05 21.51 -22.61
C ARG A 22 -10.88 21.69 -21.35
N ILE A 23 -11.90 22.55 -21.40
CA ILE A 23 -12.69 22.93 -20.22
C ILE A 23 -13.70 21.83 -19.84
N ALA A 24 -14.43 21.28 -20.80
CA ALA A 24 -15.53 20.37 -20.52
C ALA A 24 -15.10 18.92 -20.30
N ILE A 25 -13.91 18.53 -20.79
CA ILE A 25 -13.46 17.14 -20.79
C ILE A 25 -12.09 16.99 -20.14
N TYR A 26 -11.06 17.64 -20.71
CA TYR A 26 -9.67 17.37 -20.33
C TYR A 26 -9.34 17.79 -18.88
N ILE A 27 -9.71 19.00 -18.48
CA ILE A 27 -9.48 19.48 -17.11
C ILE A 27 -10.26 18.63 -16.08
N PRO A 28 -11.58 18.40 -16.22
CA PRO A 28 -12.32 17.52 -15.32
C PRO A 28 -11.75 16.10 -15.24
N PHE A 29 -11.27 15.56 -16.37
CA PHE A 29 -10.59 14.27 -16.39
C PHE A 29 -9.30 14.30 -15.56
N LEU A 30 -8.44 15.32 -15.74
CA LEU A 30 -7.22 15.44 -14.95
C LEU A 30 -7.51 15.59 -13.46
N ASP A 31 -8.51 16.41 -13.10
CA ASP A 31 -8.92 16.58 -11.70
C ASP A 31 -9.40 15.25 -11.10
N SER A 32 -10.24 14.51 -11.83
CA SER A 32 -10.68 13.18 -11.41
C SER A 32 -9.51 12.19 -11.32
N PHE A 33 -8.59 12.21 -12.29
CA PHE A 33 -7.42 11.35 -12.29
C PHE A 33 -6.53 11.61 -11.07
N ILE A 34 -6.24 12.87 -10.78
CA ILE A 34 -5.48 13.27 -9.58
C ILE A 34 -6.20 12.85 -8.31
N SER A 35 -7.52 13.04 -8.24
CA SER A 35 -8.34 12.62 -7.09
C SER A 35 -8.26 11.11 -6.87
N ASN A 36 -8.39 10.31 -7.92
CA ASN A 36 -8.24 8.85 -7.87
C ASN A 36 -6.86 8.42 -7.38
N LEU A 37 -5.79 9.09 -7.86
CA LEU A 37 -4.42 8.82 -7.38
C LEU A 37 -4.30 9.14 -5.88
N LYS A 38 -4.82 10.28 -5.44
CA LYS A 38 -4.79 10.66 -4.01
C LYS A 38 -5.56 9.66 -3.17
N GLU A 39 -6.76 9.26 -3.59
CA GLU A 39 -7.56 8.28 -2.85
C GLU A 39 -6.86 6.93 -2.75
N ARG A 40 -6.29 6.43 -3.85
CA ARG A 40 -5.60 5.13 -3.87
C ARG A 40 -4.28 5.12 -3.11
N PHE A 41 -3.49 6.19 -3.18
CA PHE A 41 -2.13 6.17 -2.61
C PHE A 41 -2.03 6.86 -1.25
N LEU A 42 -2.79 7.94 -1.00
CA LEU A 42 -2.71 8.66 0.27
C LEU A 42 -3.52 7.99 1.37
N LYS A 43 -4.69 7.40 1.04
CA LYS A 43 -5.49 6.64 2.02
C LYS A 43 -4.70 5.47 2.60
N HIS A 44 -3.88 4.84 1.78
CA HIS A 44 -3.07 3.69 2.18
C HIS A 44 -1.70 4.08 2.74
N LYS A 45 -1.33 5.38 2.77
CA LYS A 45 -0.01 5.82 3.23
C LYS A 45 0.31 5.33 4.64
N GLN A 46 -0.65 5.43 5.56
CA GLN A 46 -0.48 4.99 6.96
C GLN A 46 -0.34 3.47 7.09
N ILE A 47 -0.97 2.70 6.20
CA ILE A 47 -0.80 1.24 6.16
C ILE A 47 0.57 0.91 5.57
N LEU A 48 0.99 1.62 4.52
CA LEU A 48 2.28 1.42 3.86
C LEU A 48 3.48 1.73 4.78
N THR A 49 3.35 2.67 5.72
CA THR A 49 4.41 2.90 6.73
C THR A 49 4.58 1.68 7.64
N GLY A 50 3.51 0.97 7.95
CA GLY A 50 3.57 -0.27 8.74
C GLY A 50 4.50 -1.33 8.17
N PHE A 51 4.66 -1.43 6.84
CA PHE A 51 5.61 -2.38 6.24
C PHE A 51 7.09 -2.08 6.58
N GLN A 52 7.42 -0.86 7.04
CA GLN A 52 8.76 -0.55 7.50
C GLN A 52 9.15 -1.35 8.76
N SER A 53 8.17 -1.79 9.54
CA SER A 53 8.40 -2.71 10.66
C SER A 53 9.00 -4.05 10.24
N LEU A 54 8.80 -4.50 9.00
CA LEU A 54 9.37 -5.75 8.50
C LEU A 54 10.86 -5.61 8.14
N PHE A 55 11.30 -4.38 7.86
CA PHE A 55 12.65 -4.07 7.38
C PHE A 55 13.32 -3.03 8.28
N PRO A 56 13.66 -3.37 9.54
CA PRO A 56 14.30 -2.43 10.44
C PRO A 56 15.65 -1.97 9.90
N LYS A 57 15.90 -0.66 10.00
CA LYS A 57 17.22 -0.08 9.73
C LYS A 57 18.26 -0.51 10.75
N ASP A 58 17.83 -0.65 12.01
CA ASP A 58 18.61 -1.23 13.09
C ASP A 58 17.81 -2.39 13.71
N PRO A 59 18.25 -3.64 13.53
CA PRO A 59 17.53 -4.81 13.97
C PRO A 59 17.55 -4.99 15.49
N THR A 60 18.44 -4.29 16.20
CA THR A 60 18.50 -4.34 17.66
C THR A 60 17.47 -3.45 18.34
N ILE A 61 16.81 -2.57 17.57
CA ILE A 61 15.88 -1.55 18.08
C ILE A 61 14.48 -1.81 17.55
N LEU A 62 13.66 -2.45 18.37
CA LEU A 62 12.21 -2.52 18.17
C LEU A 62 11.53 -1.46 19.05
N SER A 63 11.00 -0.41 18.45
CA SER A 63 10.27 0.63 19.18
C SER A 63 8.80 0.25 19.35
N GLU A 64 8.15 0.82 20.37
CA GLU A 64 6.70 0.68 20.56
C GLU A 64 5.92 1.29 19.39
N GLU A 65 6.42 2.37 18.78
CA GLU A 65 5.82 2.96 17.57
C GLU A 65 5.78 1.94 16.43
N THR A 66 6.91 1.28 16.14
CA THR A 66 6.99 0.25 15.10
C THR A 66 6.05 -0.93 15.37
N LEU A 67 5.87 -1.31 16.65
CA LEU A 67 4.88 -2.33 17.03
C LEU A 67 3.46 -1.87 16.76
N THR A 68 3.09 -0.64 17.11
CA THR A 68 1.74 -0.12 16.84
C THR A 68 1.43 0.01 15.36
N GLU A 69 2.42 0.40 14.55
CA GLU A 69 2.30 0.45 13.10
C GLU A 69 2.13 -0.96 12.49
N PHE A 70 2.89 -1.94 12.99
CA PHE A 70 2.73 -3.33 12.58
C PHE A 70 1.37 -3.91 12.96
N GLN A 71 0.88 -3.65 14.18
CA GLN A 71 -0.45 -4.09 14.60
C GLN A 71 -1.56 -3.49 13.72
N SER A 72 -1.41 -2.22 13.33
CA SER A 72 -2.33 -1.54 12.41
C SER A 72 -2.30 -2.19 11.02
N LEU A 73 -1.11 -2.57 10.54
CA LEU A 73 -0.91 -3.30 9.29
C LEU A 73 -1.58 -4.68 9.33
N VAL A 74 -1.34 -5.46 10.38
CA VAL A 74 -1.92 -6.80 10.56
C VAL A 74 -3.44 -6.71 10.66
N SER A 75 -3.98 -5.73 11.40
CA SER A 75 -5.42 -5.50 11.50
C SER A 75 -6.05 -5.18 10.13
N PHE A 76 -5.35 -4.43 9.28
CA PHE A 76 -5.80 -4.11 7.93
C PHE A 76 -5.84 -5.35 7.03
N TYR A 77 -4.83 -6.23 7.11
CA TYR A 77 -4.74 -7.45 6.29
C TYR A 77 -5.24 -8.71 7.01
N LYS A 78 -5.99 -8.57 8.11
CA LYS A 78 -6.42 -9.71 8.95
C LYS A 78 -7.15 -10.80 8.18
N ASP A 79 -7.86 -10.44 7.12
CA ASP A 79 -8.65 -11.37 6.31
C ASP A 79 -7.77 -12.18 5.34
N ASP A 80 -6.58 -11.66 5.01
CA ASP A 80 -5.58 -12.28 4.14
C ASP A 80 -4.48 -13.02 4.94
N LEU A 81 -4.41 -12.80 6.26
CA LEU A 81 -3.38 -13.35 7.13
C LEU A 81 -3.89 -14.54 7.93
N THR A 82 -2.99 -15.49 8.20
CA THR A 82 -3.24 -16.60 9.12
C THR A 82 -2.60 -16.31 10.47
N GLY A 83 -3.34 -16.54 11.56
CA GLY A 83 -2.85 -16.36 12.92
C GLY A 83 -3.45 -15.15 13.63
N THR A 84 -3.22 -15.08 14.93
CA THR A 84 -3.67 -13.97 15.79
C THR A 84 -2.66 -12.82 15.75
N ILE A 85 -3.11 -11.62 16.13
CA ILE A 85 -2.22 -10.45 16.21
C ILE A 85 -1.04 -10.72 17.17
N ASP A 86 -1.29 -11.41 18.29
CA ASP A 86 -0.24 -11.71 19.27
C ASP A 86 0.82 -12.68 18.74
N GLU A 87 0.40 -13.69 17.97
CA GLU A 87 1.32 -14.63 17.30
C GLU A 87 2.23 -13.88 16.31
N LEU A 88 1.65 -13.04 15.44
CA LEU A 88 2.39 -12.27 14.46
C LEU A 88 3.32 -11.24 15.10
N VAL A 89 2.90 -10.61 16.21
CA VAL A 89 3.76 -9.70 16.98
C VAL A 89 4.92 -10.45 17.65
N ALA A 90 4.69 -11.67 18.14
CA ALA A 90 5.76 -12.51 18.69
C ALA A 90 6.77 -12.90 17.60
N GLU A 91 6.30 -13.25 16.40
CA GLU A 91 7.16 -13.52 15.24
C GLU A 91 8.00 -12.31 14.85
N LEU A 92 7.39 -11.11 14.81
CA LEU A 92 8.13 -9.88 14.54
C LEU A 92 9.22 -9.63 15.60
N ARG A 93 8.91 -9.84 16.88
CA ARG A 93 9.92 -9.70 17.96
C ARG A 93 11.05 -10.70 17.80
N LEU A 94 10.75 -11.93 17.38
CA LEU A 94 11.75 -12.95 17.12
C LEU A 94 12.62 -12.55 15.93
N SER A 95 12.02 -12.07 14.83
CA SER A 95 12.75 -11.69 13.62
C SER A 95 13.77 -10.59 13.90
N TYR A 96 13.47 -9.63 14.79
CA TYR A 96 14.42 -8.59 15.20
C TYR A 96 15.64 -9.14 15.94
N ARG A 97 15.50 -10.25 16.67
CA ARG A 97 16.60 -10.88 17.41
C ARG A 97 17.51 -11.74 16.54
N LEU A 98 17.11 -12.07 15.32
CA LEU A 98 17.90 -12.89 14.41
C LEU A 98 19.06 -12.09 13.79
N PRO A 99 20.23 -12.73 13.59
CA PRO A 99 21.41 -12.09 12.99
C PRO A 99 21.16 -11.61 11.56
N ASN A 100 21.95 -10.61 11.14
CA ASN A 100 21.68 -9.83 9.93
C ASN A 100 22.01 -10.52 8.61
N GLU A 101 22.77 -11.61 8.62
CA GLU A 101 23.33 -12.17 7.39
C GLU A 101 22.26 -12.72 6.43
N ASP A 102 21.10 -13.13 6.96
CA ASP A 102 19.99 -13.70 6.19
C ASP A 102 18.79 -12.74 6.03
N ARG A 103 18.90 -11.49 6.48
CA ARG A 103 17.76 -10.57 6.49
C ARG A 103 17.64 -9.79 5.18
N PRO A 104 16.47 -9.83 4.51
CA PRO A 104 16.24 -8.98 3.34
C PRO A 104 16.21 -7.50 3.75
N ARG A 105 16.86 -6.66 2.95
CA ARG A 105 16.98 -5.22 3.21
C ARG A 105 15.73 -4.46 2.78
N ASP A 106 15.00 -4.99 1.81
CA ASP A 106 13.80 -4.40 1.22
C ASP A 106 12.85 -5.49 0.71
N ALA A 107 11.65 -5.08 0.29
CA ALA A 107 10.65 -6.01 -0.22
C ALA A 107 11.14 -6.79 -1.46
N LEU A 108 11.99 -6.19 -2.31
CA LEU A 108 12.47 -6.84 -3.53
C LEU A 108 13.48 -7.94 -3.23
N SER A 109 14.41 -7.70 -2.29
CA SER A 109 15.32 -8.73 -1.80
C SER A 109 14.56 -9.83 -1.06
N ALA A 110 13.54 -9.49 -0.25
CA ALA A 110 12.69 -10.49 0.37
C ALA A 110 12.05 -11.43 -0.66
N LEU A 111 11.51 -10.88 -1.74
CA LEU A 111 10.88 -11.67 -2.82
C LEU A 111 11.85 -12.64 -3.50
N GLN A 112 13.15 -12.35 -3.54
CA GLN A 112 14.15 -13.26 -4.11
C GLN A 112 14.38 -14.51 -3.24
N HIS A 113 14.07 -14.42 -1.95
CA HIS A 113 14.16 -15.53 -1.00
C HIS A 113 12.81 -16.26 -0.83
N VAL A 114 11.74 -15.80 -1.47
CA VAL A 114 10.43 -16.49 -1.48
C VAL A 114 10.49 -17.64 -2.48
N THR A 115 10.85 -18.84 -2.02
CA THR A 115 10.78 -20.08 -2.81
C THR A 115 9.44 -20.77 -2.59
N ASP A 116 8.60 -20.83 -3.65
CA ASP A 116 7.37 -21.64 -3.92
C ASP A 116 6.39 -22.01 -2.81
N THR A 117 6.61 -21.53 -1.61
CA THR A 117 5.81 -21.74 -0.44
C THR A 117 5.72 -20.37 0.18
N PHE A 118 4.51 -19.80 0.18
CA PHE A 118 4.09 -18.86 1.20
C PHE A 118 4.09 -19.61 2.54
N THR A 119 5.25 -20.07 2.95
CA THR A 119 5.43 -20.36 4.34
C THR A 119 5.56 -19.01 4.98
N ASN A 120 4.55 -18.74 5.81
CA ASN A 120 4.70 -17.93 7.01
C ASN A 120 6.16 -18.01 7.49
N ILE A 121 6.66 -16.94 8.08
CA ILE A 121 8.00 -16.81 8.67
C ILE A 121 8.46 -18.06 9.48
N ILE A 122 7.52 -18.95 9.83
CA ILE A 122 7.53 -20.30 10.39
C ILE A 122 8.46 -21.38 9.78
N THR A 123 8.83 -21.53 8.49
CA THR A 123 9.64 -22.73 8.07
C THR A 123 11.14 -22.58 7.94
N CYS A 124 11.74 -21.40 8.11
CA CYS A 124 13.20 -21.31 8.02
C CYS A 124 13.95 -21.72 9.30
N TYR A 125 13.27 -22.10 10.40
CA TYR A 125 13.94 -22.33 11.70
C TYR A 125 13.68 -23.68 12.38
N ILE A 126 13.05 -24.65 11.71
CA ILE A 126 12.99 -26.03 12.20
C ILE A 126 13.41 -27.00 11.09
N SER A 127 14.71 -27.02 10.79
CA SER A 127 15.41 -28.16 10.18
C SER A 127 16.89 -28.12 10.56
#